data_AF-A0A8H6I403-F1
#
_entry.id   AF-A0A8H6I403-F1
#
_cell.length_a   1.000
_cell.length_b   1.000
_cell.length_c   1.000
_cell.angle_alpha   90.00
_cell.angle_beta   90.00
_cell.angle_gamma   90.00
#
_symmetry.space_group_name_H-M   'P 1'
#
loop_
_entity.id
_entity.type
_entity.pdbx_description
1 polymer ?
#
loop_
_entity_poly.entity_id
_entity_poly.type
_entity_poly.pdbx_seq_one_letter_code
_entity_poly.pdbx_strand_id
1 'polypeptide(L)'
;MNRPTSPYHCYSATDGGLIEDPEQREEMLKHLPAVKVLKLRVQDKVVLIMDVYDTLRKGTTGRVVRFADPGRSLALEGTGDALEDIPNGTTPCYPIVDFQVSKAVVRRSLVLPEVFSVLSPDGLGGVDASRTQIPLALIPEPIL
;
A
#
# COMPACT_ATOMS: atom_id res chain seq x y z
N MET A 1 13.42 -27.90 -6.08
CA MET A 1 13.76 -27.14 -4.86
C MET A 1 12.57 -26.26 -4.52
N ASN A 2 11.80 -26.60 -3.48
CA ASN A 2 10.62 -25.83 -3.08
C ASN A 2 11.08 -24.62 -2.25
N ARG A 3 11.00 -23.41 -2.81
CA ARG A 3 11.11 -22.19 -1.99
C ARG A 3 9.93 -22.17 -1.02
N PRO A 4 10.13 -21.97 0.29
CA PRO A 4 9.01 -21.77 1.20
C PRO A 4 8.22 -20.55 0.73
N THR A 5 6.92 -20.73 0.48
CA THR A 5 6.03 -19.63 0.10
C THR A 5 5.81 -18.75 1.33
N SER A 6 6.27 -17.50 1.26
CA SER A 6 6.03 -16.52 2.33
C SER A 6 4.52 -16.31 2.56
N PRO A 7 4.07 -16.14 3.82
CA PRO A 7 2.66 -15.97 4.13
C PRO A 7 2.09 -14.65 3.58
N TYR A 8 0.79 -14.65 3.29
CA TYR A 8 0.08 -13.44 2.91
C TYR A 8 -0.13 -12.51 4.09
N HIS A 9 0.00 -11.21 3.83
CA HIS A 9 -0.42 -10.11 4.68
C HIS A 9 -1.67 -9.49 4.06
N CYS A 10 -2.73 -9.34 4.86
CA CYS A 10 -4.02 -8.83 4.43
C CYS A 10 -4.26 -7.44 5.02
N TYR A 11 -4.57 -6.47 4.17
CA TYR A 11 -4.85 -5.08 4.55
C TYR A 11 -6.30 -4.74 4.18
N SER A 12 -7.15 -4.61 5.19
CA SER A 12 -8.53 -4.16 5.02
C SER A 12 -8.56 -2.64 4.93
N ALA A 13 -9.27 -2.12 3.92
CA ALA A 13 -9.47 -0.69 3.75
C ALA A 13 -10.42 -0.13 4.83
N THR A 14 -10.28 1.15 5.13
CA THR A 14 -11.23 1.91 5.97
C THR A 14 -11.95 2.93 5.11
N ASP A 15 -13.27 2.84 5.04
CA ASP A 15 -14.10 3.71 4.22
C ASP A 15 -14.75 4.82 5.07
N GLY A 16 -14.91 6.01 4.52
CA GLY A 16 -15.50 7.18 5.19
C GLY A 16 -16.09 8.18 4.19
N GLY A 17 -16.38 9.41 4.64
CA GLY A 17 -16.95 10.49 3.81
C GLY A 17 -18.25 11.06 4.38
N LEU A 18 -18.85 12.00 3.65
CA LEU A 18 -20.09 12.68 4.04
C LEU A 18 -21.35 11.86 3.77
N ILE A 19 -21.33 10.94 2.79
CA ILE A 19 -22.49 10.11 2.48
C ILE A 19 -22.70 9.10 3.61
N GLU A 20 -23.84 9.22 4.29
CA GLU A 20 -24.23 8.34 5.39
C GLU A 20 -24.72 6.98 4.87
N ASP A 21 -25.49 6.98 3.76
CA ASP A 21 -26.05 5.78 3.17
C ASP A 21 -24.94 4.82 2.67
N PRO A 22 -24.83 3.61 3.23
CA PRO A 22 -23.73 2.70 2.93
C PRO A 22 -23.77 2.16 1.50
N GLU A 23 -24.95 1.99 0.90
CA GLU A 23 -25.07 1.48 -0.48
C GLU A 23 -24.58 2.52 -1.49
N GLN A 24 -25.06 3.76 -1.36
CA GLN A 24 -24.60 4.87 -2.19
C GLN A 24 -23.10 5.14 -2.03
N ARG A 25 -22.58 5.08 -0.80
CA ARG A 25 -21.14 5.24 -0.54
C ARG A 25 -20.33 4.14 -1.23
N GLU A 26 -20.72 2.87 -1.10
CA GLU A 26 -20.01 1.77 -1.76
C GLU A 26 -20.07 1.92 -3.28
N GLU A 27 -21.18 2.39 -3.86
CA GLU A 27 -21.28 2.64 -5.31
C GLU A 27 -20.23 3.65 -5.78
N MET A 28 -20.02 4.75 -5.05
CA MET A 28 -18.97 5.72 -5.39
C MET A 28 -17.57 5.12 -5.24
N LEU A 29 -17.34 4.35 -4.17
CA LEU A 29 -16.03 3.77 -3.86
C LEU A 29 -15.60 2.68 -4.86
N LYS A 30 -16.52 2.05 -5.59
CA LYS A 30 -16.21 1.08 -6.66
C LYS A 30 -15.32 1.65 -7.76
N HIS A 31 -15.37 2.97 -7.98
CA HIS A 31 -14.58 3.64 -9.00
C HIS A 31 -13.17 4.00 -8.54
N LEU A 32 -12.88 3.89 -7.24
CA LEU A 32 -11.53 4.15 -6.73
C LEU A 32 -10.58 3.01 -7.10
N PRO A 33 -9.30 3.32 -7.38
CA PRO A 33 -8.31 2.29 -7.68
C PRO A 33 -7.95 1.43 -6.45
N ALA A 34 -8.30 1.87 -5.24
CA ALA A 34 -8.01 1.18 -4.00
C ALA A 34 -9.03 0.07 -3.70
N VAL A 35 -8.53 -1.17 -3.58
CA VAL A 35 -9.34 -2.35 -3.26
C VAL A 35 -9.69 -2.41 -1.76
N LYS A 36 -10.84 -3.02 -1.45
CA LYS A 36 -11.34 -3.19 -0.07
C LYS A 36 -10.44 -4.09 0.78
N VAL A 37 -9.83 -5.12 0.17
CA VAL A 37 -8.85 -6.00 0.83
C VAL A 37 -7.67 -6.19 -0.11
N LEU A 38 -6.51 -5.69 0.29
CA LEU A 38 -5.25 -5.91 -0.41
C LEU A 38 -4.49 -7.07 0.24
N LYS A 39 -4.14 -8.09 -0.55
CA LYS A 39 -3.33 -9.22 -0.09
C LYS A 39 -1.96 -9.14 -0.74
N LEU A 40 -0.90 -9.19 0.06
CA LEU A 40 0.48 -9.13 -0.42
C LEU A 40 1.31 -10.22 0.24
N ARG A 41 2.34 -10.70 -0.45
CA ARG A 41 3.41 -11.50 0.12
C ARG A 41 4.76 -11.00 -0.39
N VAL A 42 5.83 -11.47 0.27
CA VAL A 42 7.19 -11.21 -0.20
C VAL A 42 7.35 -11.75 -1.63
N GLN A 43 8.10 -11.01 -2.45
CA GLN A 43 8.28 -11.20 -3.88
C GLN A 43 7.08 -10.82 -4.78
N ASP A 44 5.93 -10.43 -4.26
CA ASP A 44 4.85 -9.97 -5.14
C ASP A 44 5.28 -8.73 -5.92
N LYS A 45 4.96 -8.72 -7.22
CA LYS A 45 5.13 -7.56 -8.08
C LYS A 45 3.94 -6.63 -7.89
N VAL A 46 4.23 -5.35 -7.65
CA VAL A 46 3.22 -4.34 -7.34
C VAL A 46 3.42 -3.09 -8.19
N VAL A 47 2.38 -2.27 -8.26
CA VAL A 47 2.41 -0.94 -8.88
C VAL A 47 1.78 0.08 -7.95
N LEU A 48 2.35 1.29 -7.91
CA LEU A 48 1.74 2.42 -7.24
C LEU A 48 0.48 2.87 -7.97
N ILE A 49 -0.63 2.99 -7.24
CA ILE A 49 -1.91 3.43 -7.80
C ILE A 49 -2.19 4.92 -7.59
N MET A 50 -1.33 5.61 -6.86
CA MET A 50 -1.31 7.07 -6.73
C MET A 50 0.12 7.59 -6.61
N ASP A 51 0.29 8.89 -6.84
CA ASP A 51 1.54 9.58 -6.53
C ASP A 51 1.70 9.61 -5.02
N VAL A 52 2.85 9.16 -4.54
CA VAL A 52 3.21 9.14 -3.12
C VAL A 52 4.66 9.55 -2.99
N TYR A 53 4.99 10.40 -2.03
CA TYR A 53 6.35 10.96 -1.91
C TYR A 53 6.79 11.76 -3.17
N ASP A 54 7.72 12.71 -3.03
CA ASP A 54 8.05 13.62 -4.15
C ASP A 54 8.63 12.93 -5.40
N THR A 55 9.14 11.70 -5.27
CA THR A 55 9.83 10.97 -6.35
C THR A 55 9.10 9.74 -6.86
N LEU A 56 8.03 9.26 -6.21
CA LEU A 56 7.35 8.04 -6.62
C LEU A 56 5.97 8.39 -7.19
N ARG A 57 5.76 7.99 -8.45
CA ARG A 57 4.57 8.34 -9.22
C ARG A 57 3.68 7.13 -9.40
N LYS A 58 2.40 7.38 -9.63
CA LYS A 58 1.43 6.39 -10.08
C LYS A 58 2.00 5.68 -11.31
N GLY A 59 1.91 4.35 -11.31
CA GLY A 59 2.47 3.50 -12.36
C GLY A 59 3.90 3.02 -12.10
N THR A 60 4.63 3.60 -11.13
CA THR A 60 5.93 3.05 -10.73
C THR A 60 5.74 1.64 -10.17
N THR A 61 6.45 0.68 -10.76
CA THR A 61 6.38 -0.73 -10.35
C THR A 61 7.47 -1.07 -9.34
N GLY A 62 7.23 -2.07 -8.52
CA GLY A 62 8.21 -2.54 -7.54
C GLY A 62 7.98 -3.98 -7.14
N ARG A 63 8.83 -4.47 -6.24
CA ARG A 63 8.71 -5.80 -5.65
C ARG A 63 8.70 -5.71 -4.13
N VAL A 64 7.75 -6.42 -3.51
CA VAL A 64 7.66 -6.49 -2.05
C VAL A 64 8.88 -7.26 -1.52
N VAL A 65 9.66 -6.63 -0.66
CA VAL A 65 10.90 -7.18 -0.10
C VAL A 65 10.64 -7.85 1.25
N ARG A 66 9.90 -7.16 2.12
CA ARG A 66 9.54 -7.60 3.47
C ARG A 66 8.38 -6.76 4.00
N PHE A 67 7.91 -7.09 5.19
CA PHE A 67 6.95 -6.29 5.95
C PHE A 67 7.63 -5.77 7.21
N ALA A 68 7.29 -4.55 7.64
CA ALA A 68 7.95 -3.90 8.77
C ALA A 68 7.00 -3.00 9.54
N ASP A 69 7.21 -2.96 10.85
CA ASP A 69 6.64 -1.95 11.73
C ASP A 69 7.19 -0.55 11.37
N PRO A 70 6.33 0.49 11.26
CA PRO A 70 6.77 1.83 10.88
C PRO A 70 7.68 2.49 11.93
N GLY A 71 7.40 2.32 13.23
CA GLY A 71 8.23 2.83 14.33
C GLY A 71 9.60 2.16 14.39
N ARG A 72 9.70 0.88 14.01
CA ARG A 72 11.01 0.21 13.86
C ARG A 72 11.73 0.59 12.56
N SER A 73 10.99 0.91 11.49
CA SER A 73 11.60 1.26 10.20
C SER A 73 12.38 2.58 10.24
N LEU A 74 11.87 3.58 10.99
CA LEU A 74 12.52 4.88 11.15
C LEU A 74 13.84 4.79 11.93
N ALA A 75 13.95 3.81 12.84
CA ALA A 75 15.17 3.57 13.60
C ALA A 75 16.32 3.00 12.74
N LEU A 76 16.01 2.36 11.61
CA LEU A 76 17.00 1.73 10.73
C LEU A 76 17.67 2.72 9.76
N GLU A 77 17.19 3.96 9.65
CA GLU A 77 17.85 5.00 8.85
C GLU A 77 19.10 5.58 9.54
N GLY A 78 19.40 5.17 10.78
CA GLY A 78 20.51 5.71 11.60
C GLY A 78 21.71 4.81 11.85
N THR A 79 21.60 3.47 11.80
CA THR A 79 22.76 2.61 12.11
C THR A 79 22.57 1.21 11.52
N GLY A 80 23.56 0.75 10.76
CA GLY A 80 23.56 -0.55 10.08
C GLY A 80 23.78 -1.73 11.03
N ASP A 81 22.82 -2.01 11.90
CA ASP A 81 22.80 -3.22 12.71
C ASP A 81 21.46 -3.96 12.54
N ALA A 82 21.55 -5.20 12.08
CA ALA A 82 20.42 -6.04 11.74
C ALA A 82 19.78 -6.58 13.03
N LEU A 83 18.81 -5.86 13.57
CA LEU A 83 18.00 -6.38 14.66
C LEU A 83 17.04 -7.46 14.14
N GLU A 84 17.27 -8.67 14.62
CA GLU A 84 16.42 -9.84 14.39
C GLU A 84 14.96 -9.56 14.79
N ASP A 85 14.06 -10.16 14.01
CA ASP A 85 12.61 -10.03 14.09
C ASP A 85 12.08 -10.57 15.43
N ILE A 86 11.99 -9.73 16.46
CA ILE A 86 11.26 -10.06 17.69
C ILE A 86 9.77 -9.77 17.43
N PRO A 87 8.87 -10.77 17.40
CA PRO A 87 7.45 -10.57 17.15
C PRO A 87 6.80 -9.88 18.35
N ASN A 88 6.74 -8.55 18.34
CA ASN A 88 5.86 -7.82 19.23
C ASN A 88 4.49 -7.73 18.54
N GLY A 89 3.61 -8.70 18.83
CA GLY A 89 2.39 -8.98 18.06
C GLY A 89 1.27 -7.95 18.17
N THR A 90 1.56 -6.65 18.25
CA THR A 90 0.55 -5.60 18.42
C THR A 90 0.60 -4.51 17.37
N THR A 91 1.72 -4.31 16.68
CA THR A 91 1.86 -3.23 15.70
C THR A 91 1.65 -3.73 14.26
N PRO A 92 0.88 -2.98 13.43
CA PRO A 92 0.65 -3.37 12.05
C PRO A 92 1.95 -3.26 11.24
N CYS A 93 2.34 -4.33 10.57
CA CYS A 93 3.46 -4.33 9.64
C CYS A 93 3.00 -3.87 8.25
N TYR A 94 3.76 -2.98 7.63
CA TYR A 94 3.50 -2.43 6.29
C TYR A 94 4.55 -2.92 5.27
N PRO A 95 4.21 -2.99 3.98
CA PRO A 95 5.12 -3.50 2.97
C PRO A 95 6.28 -2.53 2.73
N ILE A 96 7.48 -3.08 2.70
CA ILE A 96 8.67 -2.43 2.15
C ILE A 96 8.84 -2.91 0.72
N VAL A 97 8.90 -1.96 -0.20
CA VAL A 97 8.93 -2.21 -1.64
C VAL A 97 10.18 -1.59 -2.23
N ASP A 98 10.88 -2.37 -3.06
CA ASP A 98 11.93 -1.87 -3.93
C ASP A 98 11.29 -1.43 -5.25
N PHE A 99 11.10 -0.11 -5.40
CA PHE A 99 10.49 0.51 -6.57
C PHE A 99 11.51 0.78 -7.67
N GLN A 100 11.19 0.39 -8.90
CA GLN A 100 11.97 0.69 -10.09
C GLN A 100 11.63 2.10 -10.59
N VAL A 101 12.37 3.12 -10.12
CA VAL A 101 12.16 4.52 -10.49
C VAL A 101 12.63 4.79 -11.93
N SER A 102 13.75 4.19 -12.32
CA SER A 102 14.28 4.20 -13.69
C SER A 102 15.02 2.89 -13.95
N LYS A 103 15.51 2.62 -15.16
CA LYS A 103 16.25 1.37 -15.45
C LYS A 103 17.45 1.11 -14.53
N ALA A 104 18.08 2.17 -14.01
CA ALA A 104 19.26 2.06 -13.16
C ALA A 104 18.98 2.37 -11.68
N VAL A 105 17.82 2.95 -11.35
CA VAL A 105 17.51 3.46 -10.02
C VAL A 105 16.40 2.63 -9.38
N VAL A 106 16.75 1.98 -8.27
CA VAL A 106 15.80 1.32 -7.38
C VAL A 106 15.70 2.13 -6.09
N ARG A 107 14.49 2.42 -5.65
CA ARG A 107 14.21 3.10 -4.39
C ARG A 107 13.46 2.17 -3.46
N ARG A 108 14.08 1.81 -2.33
CA ARG A 108 13.41 1.12 -1.23
C ARG A 108 12.53 2.09 -0.47
N SER A 109 11.28 1.73 -0.20
CA SER A 109 10.37 2.55 0.61
C SER A 109 9.45 1.69 1.45
N LEU A 110 9.19 2.11 2.69
CA LEU A 110 8.02 1.67 3.44
C LEU A 110 6.79 2.34 2.81
N VAL A 111 5.72 1.59 2.62
CA VAL A 111 4.48 2.10 2.02
C VAL A 111 3.37 2.08 3.06
N LEU A 112 2.90 3.26 3.44
CA LEU A 112 1.85 3.45 4.44
C LEU A 112 0.46 3.58 3.77
N PRO A 113 -0.64 3.42 4.52
CA PRO A 113 -1.97 3.70 4.01
C PRO A 113 -2.13 5.17 3.61
N GLU A 114 -2.80 5.39 2.49
CA GLU A 114 -3.13 6.70 1.93
C GLU A 114 -4.65 6.83 1.73
N VAL A 115 -5.14 8.07 1.66
CA VAL A 115 -6.56 8.36 1.47
C VAL A 115 -6.87 8.59 -0.01
N PHE A 116 -7.85 7.84 -0.51
CA PHE A 116 -8.44 8.00 -1.83
C PHE A 116 -9.82 8.64 -1.66
N SER A 117 -10.05 9.79 -2.28
CA SER A 117 -11.28 10.58 -2.07
C SER A 117 -12.05 10.78 -3.36
N VAL A 118 -13.38 10.76 -3.23
CA VAL A 118 -14.33 11.25 -4.24
C VAL A 118 -14.83 12.60 -3.75
N LEU A 119 -14.54 13.64 -4.52
CA LEU A 119 -14.92 15.00 -4.17
C LEU A 119 -16.36 15.29 -4.59
N SER A 120 -17.04 16.09 -3.78
CA SER A 120 -18.39 16.55 -4.09
C SER A 120 -18.38 17.41 -5.36
N PRO A 121 -19.34 17.23 -6.28
CA PRO A 121 -19.41 17.99 -7.52
C PRO A 121 -19.78 19.47 -7.31
N ASP A 122 -20.27 19.83 -6.12
CA ASP A 122 -20.78 21.17 -5.78
C ASP A 122 -19.70 22.25 -5.72
N GLY A 123 -18.43 21.88 -5.89
CA GLY A 123 -17.29 22.82 -5.92
C GLY A 123 -16.91 23.40 -4.56
N LEU A 124 -17.61 23.01 -3.49
CA LEU A 124 -17.34 23.43 -2.10
C LEU A 124 -16.21 22.64 -1.42
N GLY A 125 -15.54 21.73 -2.14
CA GLY A 125 -14.40 20.97 -1.64
C GLY A 125 -14.76 19.86 -0.63
N GLY A 126 -16.03 19.45 -0.57
CA GLY A 126 -16.47 18.31 0.24
C GLY A 126 -15.91 16.98 -0.26
N VAL A 127 -15.86 15.99 0.64
CA VAL A 127 -15.51 14.60 0.33
C VAL A 127 -16.74 13.72 0.55
N ASP A 128 -17.42 13.36 -0.53
CA ASP A 128 -18.62 12.53 -0.49
C ASP A 128 -18.31 11.12 0.03
N ALA A 129 -17.21 10.55 -0.47
CA ALA A 129 -16.74 9.23 -0.09
C ALA A 129 -15.21 9.19 -0.07
N SER A 130 -14.64 8.39 0.82
CA SER A 130 -13.20 8.14 0.86
C SER A 130 -12.89 6.70 1.26
N ARG A 131 -11.72 6.23 0.84
CA ARG A 131 -11.16 4.93 1.19
C ARG A 131 -9.71 5.11 1.58
N THR A 132 -9.36 4.67 2.79
CA THR A 132 -7.98 4.62 3.28
C THR A 132 -7.42 3.23 3.05
N GLN A 133 -6.34 3.11 2.28
CA GLN A 133 -5.73 1.82 1.92
C GLN A 133 -4.26 2.02 1.51
N ILE A 134 -3.46 0.95 1.56
CA ILE A 134 -2.12 0.95 0.99
C ILE A 134 -2.19 1.24 -0.53
N PRO A 135 -1.43 2.22 -1.05
CA PRO A 135 -1.48 2.67 -2.43
C PRO A 135 -0.77 1.72 -3.42
N LEU A 136 -1.02 0.41 -3.30
CA LEU A 136 -0.46 -0.63 -4.15
C LEU A 136 -1.55 -1.48 -4.80
N ALA A 137 -1.31 -1.88 -6.04
CA ALA A 137 -2.03 -2.96 -6.70
C ALA A 137 -1.08 -4.09 -7.09
N LEU A 138 -1.55 -5.33 -7.01
CA LEU A 138 -0.82 -6.51 -7.50
C LEU A 138 -0.73 -6.50 -9.03
N ILE A 139 0.46 -6.77 -9.54
CA ILE A 139 0.65 -7.13 -10.95
C ILE A 139 0.68 -8.66 -11.02
N PRO A 140 -0.34 -9.32 -11.57
CA PRO A 140 -0.30 -10.77 -11.75
C PRO A 140 0.86 -11.13 -12.68
N GLU A 141 1.76 -12.00 -12.21
CA GLU A 141 2.75 -12.63 -13.09
C GLU A 141 2.06 -13.79 -13.83
N PRO A 142 2.23 -13.92 -15.15
CA PRO A 142 1.66 -15.04 -15.89
C PRO A 142 2.22 -16.35 -15.33
N ILE A 143 1.33 -17.31 -15.09
CA ILE A 143 1.70 -18.66 -14.71
C ILE A 143 2.24 -19.31 -15.99
N LEU A 144 3.57 -19.42 -16.11
CA LEU A 144 4.23 -20.16 -17.20
C LEU A 144 4.06 -21.67 -17.02
#